data_AF-A0A948B7A6-F1
#
_entry.id   AF-A0A948B7A6-F1
#
_cell.length_a   1.000
_cell.length_b   1.000
_cell.length_c   1.000
_cell.angle_alpha   90.00
_cell.angle_beta   90.00
_cell.angle_gamma   90.00
#
_symmetry.space_group_name_H-M   'P 1'
#
loop_
_entity.id
_entity.type
_entity.pdbx_description
1 polymer ?
#
loop_
_entity_poly.entity_id
_entity_poly.type
_entity_poly.pdbx_seq_one_letter_code
_entity_poly.pdbx_strand_id
1 'polypeptide(L)' 'MLTIQEIRQLPDKDLQEELQRASREYLKIRMDVESGFAKESHKAKALKKQIARIRTIQKEIK' A
#
# COMPACT_ATOMS: atom_id res chain seq x y z
N MET A 1 -7.29 0.93 5.65
CA MET A 1 -6.65 1.61 4.51
C MET A 1 -6.57 3.08 4.87
N LEU A 2 -5.37 3.67 4.95
CA LEU A 2 -5.21 5.03 5.46
C LEU A 2 -5.74 6.07 4.47
N THR A 3 -6.30 7.15 4.99
CA THR A 3 -6.67 8.37 4.27
C THR A 3 -5.42 9.18 3.93
N ILE A 4 -5.55 10.14 3.00
CA ILE A 4 -4.44 11.01 2.61
C ILE A 4 -3.99 11.89 3.79
N GLN A 5 -4.93 12.35 4.62
CA GLN A 5 -4.62 13.16 5.80
C GLN A 5 -3.80 12.36 6.82
N GLU A 6 -4.19 11.11 7.09
CA GLU A 6 -3.43 10.23 7.98
C GLU A 6 -2.02 9.95 7.43
N ILE A 7 -1.89 9.68 6.13
CA ILE A 7 -0.58 9.46 5.49
C ILE A 7 0.32 10.70 5.64
N ARG A 8 -0.21 11.91 5.47
CA ARG A 8 0.57 13.15 5.62
C ARG A 8 1.02 13.45 7.05
N GLN A 9 0.35 12.88 8.05
CA GLN A 9 0.69 13.07 9.46
C GLN A 9 1.70 12.04 9.96
N LEU A 10 1.98 10.99 9.18
CA LEU A 10 2.97 9.98 9.55
C LEU A 10 4.39 10.53 9.42
N PRO A 11 5.28 10.23 10.39
CA PRO A 11 6.71 10.40 10.24
C PRO A 11 7.25 9.65 9.00
N ASP A 12 8.34 10.14 8.41
CA ASP A 12 8.98 9.50 7.23
C ASP A 12 9.31 8.02 7.44
N LYS A 13 9.72 7.67 8.67
CA LYS A 13 10.00 6.28 9.06
C LYS A 13 8.73 5.42 9.00
N ASP A 14 7.63 5.92 9.52
CA ASP A 14 6.34 5.22 9.55
C ASP A 14 5.73 5.13 8.15
N LEU A 15 5.95 6.15 7.30
CA LEU A 15 5.61 6.11 5.87
C LEU A 15 6.37 4.99 5.15
N GLN A 16 7.65 4.82 5.44
CA GLN A 16 8.46 3.76 4.85
C GLN A 16 8.04 2.37 5.35
N GLU A 17 7.75 2.23 6.64
CA GLU A 17 7.25 0.97 7.22
C GLU A 17 5.89 0.58 6.63
N GLU A 18 4.96 1.53 6.51
CA GLU A 18 3.65 1.30 5.91
C GLU A 18 3.77 0.99 4.41
N LEU A 19 4.70 1.63 3.69
CA LEU A 19 4.99 1.30 2.29
C LEU A 19 5.47 -0.14 2.15
N GLN A 20 6.39 -0.58 3.02
CA GLN A 20 6.90 -1.96 3.01
C GLN A 20 5.81 -2.97 3.36
N ARG A 21 4.98 -2.66 4.36
CA ARG A 21 3.83 -3.49 4.76
C ARG A 21 2.85 -3.65 3.60
N ALA A 22 2.37 -2.54 3.04
CA ALA A 22 1.42 -2.56 1.92
C ALA A 22 1.99 -3.27 0.68
N SER A 23 3.30 -3.13 0.42
CA SER A 23 3.96 -3.80 -0.70
C SER A 23 4.06 -5.32 -0.52
N ARG A 24 4.40 -5.79 0.69
CA ARG A 24 4.41 -7.22 1.03
C ARG A 24 3.02 -7.85 0.91
N GLU A 25 2.02 -7.16 1.47
CA GLU A 25 0.63 -7.63 1.42
C GLU A 25 0.08 -7.63 -0.02
N TYR A 26 0.41 -6.59 -0.81
CA TYR A 26 0.04 -6.54 -2.23
C TYR A 26 0.63 -7.72 -3.00
N LEU A 27 1.91 -8.04 -2.79
CA LEU A 27 2.57 -9.15 -3.47
C LEU A 27 1.89 -10.48 -3.11
N LYS A 28 1.64 -10.70 -1.82
CA LYS A 28 0.97 -11.92 -1.34
C LYS A 28 -0.41 -12.08 -1.98
N ILE A 29 -1.27 -11.08 -1.87
CA ILE A 29 -2.64 -11.17 -2.43
C ILE A 29 -2.59 -11.32 -3.95
N ARG A 30 -1.66 -10.65 -4.62
CA ARG A 30 -1.49 -10.81 -6.06
C ARG A 30 -1.12 -12.25 -6.44
N MET A 31 -0.18 -12.87 -5.72
CA MET A 31 0.18 -14.27 -5.94
C MET A 31 -0.98 -15.21 -5.62
N ASP A 32 -1.73 -14.97 -4.55
CA ASP A 32 -2.90 -15.77 -4.17
C ASP A 32 -4.03 -15.66 -5.21
N VAL A 33 -4.20 -14.49 -5.83
CA VAL A 33 -5.16 -14.27 -6.92
C VAL A 33 -4.69 -14.92 -8.21
N GLU A 34 -3.41 -14.77 -8.58
CA GLU A 34 -2.84 -15.37 -9.80
C GLU A 34 -2.85 -16.92 -9.74
N SER A 35 -2.66 -17.49 -8.55
CA SER A 35 -2.72 -18.93 -8.31
C SER A 35 -4.13 -19.48 -8.15
N GLY A 36 -5.16 -18.62 -8.13
CA GLY A 36 -6.56 -19.00 -8.01
C GLY A 36 -7.01 -19.37 -6.58
N PHE A 37 -6.14 -19.24 -5.58
CA PHE A 37 -6.45 -19.52 -4.18
C PHE A 37 -7.28 -18.42 -3.51
N ALA A 38 -7.21 -17.17 -3.98
CA ALA A 38 -7.98 -16.06 -3.45
C ALA A 38 -8.75 -15.31 -4.55
N LYS A 39 -10.00 -14.94 -4.28
CA LYS A 39 -10.82 -14.09 -5.18
C LYS A 39 -10.79 -12.60 -4.81
N GLU A 40 -9.88 -12.22 -3.91
CA GLU A 40 -9.84 -10.88 -3.30
C GLU A 40 -9.06 -9.86 -4.15
N SER A 41 -9.26 -9.87 -5.47
CA SER A 41 -8.59 -8.95 -6.41
C SER A 41 -8.84 -7.47 -6.09
N HIS A 42 -9.99 -7.16 -5.47
CA HIS A 42 -10.32 -5.83 -4.97
C HIS A 42 -9.36 -5.35 -3.87
N LYS A 43 -8.86 -6.25 -3.01
CA LYS A 43 -7.87 -5.91 -1.97
C LYS A 43 -6.50 -5.60 -2.58
N ALA A 44 -6.08 -6.35 -3.60
CA ALA A 44 -4.86 -6.02 -4.34
C ALA A 44 -4.95 -4.64 -5.00
N LYS A 45 -6.09 -4.32 -5.61
CA LYS A 45 -6.34 -2.99 -6.21
C LYS A 45 -6.30 -1.87 -5.15
N ALA A 46 -6.87 -2.13 -3.97
CA ALA A 46 -6.79 -1.21 -2.85
C ALA A 46 -5.32 -0.99 -2.44
N LEU A 47 -4.59 -2.03 -2.08
CA LEU A 47 -3.19 -1.92 -1.63
C LEU A 47 -2.30 -1.20 -2.66
N LYS A 48 -2.48 -1.48 -3.96
CA LYS A 48 -1.79 -0.75 -5.04
C LYS A 48 -2.06 0.75 -5.00
N LYS A 49 -3.31 1.17 -4.75
CA LYS A 49 -3.69 2.58 -4.59
C LYS A 49 -3.06 3.19 -3.33
N GLN A 50 -2.99 2.44 -2.23
CA GLN A 50 -2.34 2.90 -1.00
C GLN A 50 -0.84 3.12 -1.20
N ILE A 51 -0.14 2.18 -1.83
CA ILE A 51 1.28 2.30 -2.20
C ILE A 51 1.52 3.57 -3.04
N ALA A 52 0.66 3.81 -4.05
CA ALA A 52 0.79 5.00 -4.90
C ALA A 52 0.61 6.31 -4.11
N ARG A 53 -0.34 6.35 -3.16
CA ARG A 53 -0.54 7.52 -2.29
C ARG A 53 0.68 7.79 -1.41
N ILE A 54 1.20 6.75 -0.75
CA ILE A 54 2.39 6.88 0.11
C ILE A 54 3.59 7.40 -0.69
N ARG A 55 3.85 6.82 -1.87
CA ARG A 55 4.94 7.26 -2.76
C ARG A 55 4.77 8.71 -3.23
N THR A 56 3.53 9.14 -3.46
CA THR A 56 3.25 10.52 -3.86
C THR A 56 3.61 11.47 -2.72
N ILE A 57 3.16 11.18 -1.49
CA ILE A 57 3.46 12.01 -0.32
C ILE A 57 4.97 12.04 -0.03
N GLN A 58 5.66 10.91 -0.10
CA GLN A 58 7.12 10.87 0.05
C GLN A 58 7.87 11.73 -0.99
N LYS A 59 7.29 11.88 -2.19
CA LYS A 59 7.83 12.75 -3.24
C LYS A 59 7.46 14.22 -3.04
N GLU A 60 6.33 14.52 -2.41
CA GLU A 60 5.92 15.89 -2.06
C GLU A 60 6.71 16.47 -0.87
N ILE A 61 7.11 15.62 0.08
CA ILE A 61 7.88 16.01 1.27
C ILE A 61 9.36 16.27 0.96
N LYS A 62 9.90 15.59 -0.05
CA LYS A 62 11.32 15.60 -0.43
C LYS A 62 11.64 16.69 -1.45
#